data_AF-A0A7M7SRP6-F1
#
_entry.id   AF-A0A7M7SRP6-F1
#
_cell.length_a   1.000
_cell.length_b   1.000
_cell.length_c   1.000
_cell.angle_alpha   90.00
_cell.angle_beta   90.00
_cell.angle_gamma   90.00
#
_symmetry.space_group_name_H-M   'P 1'
#
loop_
_entity.id
_entity.type
_entity.pdbx_description
1 polymer ?
#
loop_
_entity_poly.entity_id
_entity_poly.type
_entity_poly.pdbx_seq_one_letter_code
_entity_poly.pdbx_strand_id
1 'polypeptide(L)'
;MSDPTSRACRERHIAQKRRKITVPRKKTLKEFFETQYYFTKGHEYMGEARNVLEEQSPFVYPPCSLMFAYFQYWKAKQRTTDKEKRMLSDTKALHQLLRSLRVDVDIEALEAKKHKDLDEAIAITDVDPRYFSELDARLVREKFSVRKYVEDCREILKYRLLAGQQMDDCIRIDQQFVEEQKRLDKIKRRYRRYISGFEEFLSKDHEESMELLLLAENESKKTREMTDHRNKLSVEYGRVRLEVYHWEESWRMMKMCQRFLYQIAPISWRTEHDWIHRSHSGESITYDHTEDLFGRYRMLGEVASLDALIDFFEQDISDAGPADLYFKEPYELINVFRSIEMQNLNALIHLESLAEPMAQMMTTIQNAEQQIKLEIGEITNTINELRESIHVLENRAVDLEKHANELLETVFRDSVCSEEVLRLQVFVEDAYESCVGPNEANLDSFSMMKWIEKIHDDLNLKLDTLPPEVVKACEKEGFKQELKVMKQTEEAAKKFELMHRLLASLKRIMEPPPTKKRPMMWRSIPKTYRLKGVAMALEPTEEEMQYLTFFTDYCKTEDFTTYRPQFPDDFDLTFKKQEIVVTETEEDEDVLIKKFE
;
A
#
# COMPACT_ATOMS: atom_id res chain seq x y z
N MET A 1 -43.35 -45.07 15.99
CA MET A 1 -42.30 -45.06 17.03
C MET A 1 -41.26 -44.07 16.52
N SER A 2 -41.20 -42.79 16.87
CA SER A 2 -41.77 -41.98 17.95
C SER A 2 -41.48 -40.51 17.57
N ASP A 3 -42.48 -39.63 17.62
CA ASP A 3 -42.26 -38.17 17.74
C ASP A 3 -41.62 -37.87 19.11
N PRO A 4 -40.95 -36.70 19.28
CA PRO A 4 -41.69 -35.61 19.90
C PRO A 4 -41.28 -34.16 19.53
N THR A 5 -42.31 -33.30 19.51
CA THR A 5 -42.42 -31.93 20.07
C THR A 5 -41.77 -30.69 19.43
N SER A 6 -42.71 -29.78 19.12
CA SER A 6 -42.68 -28.34 18.89
C SER A 6 -41.77 -27.45 19.75
N ARG A 7 -41.33 -26.32 19.16
CA ARG A 7 -41.32 -25.00 19.83
C ARG A 7 -41.41 -23.85 18.82
N ALA A 8 -42.42 -23.01 19.00
CA ALA A 8 -42.61 -21.73 18.33
C ALA A 8 -42.00 -20.58 19.15
N CYS A 9 -41.38 -19.57 18.51
CA CYS A 9 -41.59 -18.14 18.80
C CYS A 9 -40.65 -17.17 18.06
N ARG A 10 -41.30 -16.13 17.48
CA ARG A 10 -40.95 -14.69 17.47
C ARG A 10 -39.97 -14.16 16.42
N GLU A 11 -40.58 -13.57 15.39
CA GLU A 11 -40.03 -12.50 14.55
C GLU A 11 -39.94 -11.18 15.32
N ARG A 12 -38.85 -10.43 15.09
CA ARG A 12 -38.55 -9.14 15.70
C ARG A 12 -39.04 -8.00 14.80
N HIS A 13 -39.91 -7.14 15.32
CA HIS A 13 -40.23 -5.83 14.73
C HIS A 13 -39.07 -4.85 14.93
N ILE A 14 -38.61 -4.22 13.85
CA ILE A 14 -37.75 -3.03 13.89
C ILE A 14 -38.59 -1.81 13.53
N ALA A 15 -38.70 -0.90 14.49
CA ALA A 15 -39.32 0.41 14.35
C ALA A 15 -38.32 1.44 13.80
N GLN A 16 -38.72 2.23 12.82
CA GLN A 16 -38.01 3.46 12.44
C GLN A 16 -38.87 4.69 12.71
N LYS A 17 -38.36 5.54 13.61
CA LYS A 17 -38.91 6.82 14.07
C LYS A 17 -38.72 7.90 12.99
N ARG A 18 -39.80 8.60 12.65
CA ARG A 18 -39.76 9.88 11.90
C ARG A 18 -39.37 11.02 12.85
N ARG A 19 -38.40 11.85 12.44
CA ARG A 19 -38.05 13.11 13.09
C ARG A 19 -39.01 14.22 12.65
N LYS A 20 -39.43 15.04 13.62
CA LYS A 20 -40.25 16.26 13.46
C LYS A 20 -39.36 17.44 13.07
N ILE A 21 -39.86 18.31 12.19
CA ILE A 21 -39.38 19.69 11.98
C ILE A 21 -40.57 20.63 12.21
N THR A 22 -40.31 21.78 12.81
CA THR A 22 -41.25 22.66 13.53
C THR A 22 -41.48 23.99 12.77
N VAL A 23 -42.75 24.29 12.43
CA VAL A 23 -43.53 25.57 12.59
C VAL A 23 -42.97 26.89 11.98
N PRO A 24 -43.73 27.77 11.25
CA PRO A 24 -44.88 28.51 11.82
C PRO A 24 -46.10 28.90 10.96
N ARG A 25 -47.21 29.15 11.67
CA ARG A 25 -48.45 29.80 11.23
C ARG A 25 -48.21 31.24 10.78
N LYS A 26 -48.85 31.68 9.68
CA LYS A 26 -49.36 33.06 9.53
C LYS A 26 -50.52 33.16 8.51
N LYS A 27 -51.59 33.80 9.01
CA LYS A 27 -52.54 34.75 8.39
C LYS A 27 -53.44 34.30 7.23
N THR A 28 -54.73 34.39 7.55
CA THR A 28 -55.90 34.54 6.69
C THR A 28 -55.74 35.64 5.64
N LEU A 29 -56.07 35.31 4.39
CA LEU A 29 -56.59 36.25 3.41
C LEU A 29 -57.73 35.54 2.66
N LYS A 30 -58.94 36.09 2.80
CA LYS A 30 -60.09 35.80 1.95
C LYS A 30 -59.74 36.28 0.55
N GLU A 31 -59.94 35.44 -0.46
CA GLU A 31 -60.34 35.92 -1.78
C GLU A 31 -61.02 34.80 -2.58
N PHE A 32 -61.98 35.24 -3.37
CA PHE A 32 -63.08 34.51 -3.94
C PHE A 32 -62.65 33.62 -5.11
N PHE A 33 -63.23 32.42 -5.23
CA PHE A 33 -63.38 31.76 -6.52
C PHE A 33 -64.80 31.21 -6.67
N GLU A 34 -65.43 31.65 -7.75
CA GLU A 34 -66.82 31.48 -8.12
C GLU A 34 -67.13 30.01 -8.46
N THR A 35 -68.20 29.48 -7.88
CA THR A 35 -68.82 28.23 -8.33
C THR A 35 -69.78 28.54 -9.47
N GLN A 36 -69.41 28.19 -10.70
CA GLN A 36 -70.31 28.21 -11.84
C GLN A 36 -71.30 27.04 -11.76
N TYR A 37 -72.57 27.37 -11.57
CA TYR A 37 -73.70 26.47 -11.71
C TYR A 37 -73.98 26.22 -13.21
N TYR A 38 -74.08 24.96 -13.61
CA TYR A 38 -74.74 24.57 -14.86
C TYR A 38 -75.98 23.74 -14.57
N PHE A 39 -77.11 24.22 -15.09
CA PHE A 39 -78.44 23.67 -14.97
C PHE A 39 -78.72 22.73 -16.16
N THR A 40 -79.19 21.51 -15.91
CA THR A 40 -79.95 20.73 -16.89
C THR A 40 -81.23 20.21 -16.25
N LYS A 41 -82.34 20.76 -16.75
CA LYS A 41 -83.77 20.48 -16.56
C LYS A 41 -84.18 19.24 -15.71
N GLY A 42 -85.02 19.52 -14.71
CA GLY A 42 -86.14 18.65 -14.33
C GLY A 42 -85.90 17.67 -13.19
N HIS A 43 -85.79 18.15 -11.95
CA HIS A 43 -86.33 17.48 -10.76
C HIS A 43 -86.35 18.46 -9.57
N GLU A 44 -87.40 18.37 -8.76
CA GLU A 44 -87.60 19.16 -7.54
C GLU A 44 -86.52 18.86 -6.50
N TYR A 45 -86.08 19.89 -5.78
CA TYR A 45 -85.06 19.81 -4.73
C TYR A 45 -85.61 19.06 -3.51
N MET A 46 -85.13 17.84 -3.26
CA MET A 46 -85.17 17.20 -1.94
C MET A 46 -83.81 16.51 -1.70
N GLY A 47 -82.88 17.21 -1.04
CA GLY A 47 -81.60 16.64 -0.58
C GLY A 47 -80.52 17.68 -0.32
N GLU A 48 -79.79 17.52 0.79
CA GLU A 48 -78.74 18.41 1.30
C GLU A 48 -77.55 18.59 0.34
N ALA A 49 -76.77 19.67 0.55
CA ALA A 49 -75.59 20.00 -0.25
C ALA A 49 -74.55 18.87 -0.22
N ARG A 50 -74.12 18.40 -1.40
CA ARG A 50 -73.13 17.33 -1.53
C ARG A 50 -71.74 17.81 -1.07
N ASN A 51 -71.15 17.10 -0.10
CA ASN A 51 -69.78 17.29 0.33
C ASN A 51 -68.82 16.58 -0.64
N VAL A 52 -68.22 17.34 -1.57
CA VAL A 52 -67.30 16.85 -2.60
C VAL A 52 -66.02 16.19 -2.02
N LEU A 53 -65.73 16.41 -0.74
CA LEU A 53 -64.54 15.86 -0.06
C LEU A 53 -64.75 14.45 0.53
N GLU A 54 -65.99 14.00 0.75
CA GLU A 54 -66.29 12.67 1.29
C GLU A 54 -66.82 11.68 0.23
N GLU A 55 -67.26 12.17 -0.93
CA GLU A 55 -67.65 11.31 -2.06
C GLU A 55 -66.39 10.77 -2.79
N GLN A 56 -66.29 9.46 -2.97
CA GLN A 56 -65.29 8.88 -3.87
C GLN A 56 -65.57 9.32 -5.31
N SER A 57 -64.55 9.83 -6.01
CA SER A 57 -64.68 10.32 -7.37
C SER A 57 -65.34 9.26 -8.27
N PRO A 58 -66.25 9.62 -9.20
CA PRO A 58 -66.85 8.67 -10.14
C PRO A 58 -65.84 7.97 -11.06
N PHE A 59 -64.59 8.44 -11.05
CA PHE A 59 -63.46 7.96 -11.83
C PHE A 59 -62.38 7.36 -10.93
N VAL A 60 -62.71 6.28 -10.22
CA VAL A 60 -61.68 5.41 -9.64
C VAL A 60 -61.20 4.46 -10.74
N TYR A 61 -59.93 4.59 -11.13
CA TYR A 61 -59.29 3.60 -12.01
C TYR A 61 -59.09 2.28 -11.24
N PRO A 62 -59.55 1.13 -11.79
CA PRO A 62 -59.25 -0.15 -11.17
C PRO A 62 -57.73 -0.39 -11.12
N PRO A 63 -57.21 -1.01 -10.05
CA PRO A 63 -55.77 -1.20 -9.85
C PRO A 63 -55.09 -2.05 -10.92
N CYS A 64 -55.83 -2.76 -11.80
CA CYS A 64 -55.28 -3.40 -12.99
C CYS A 64 -56.25 -3.35 -14.19
N SER A 65 -55.70 -3.36 -15.40
CA SER A 65 -56.44 -3.28 -16.67
C SER A 65 -57.43 -4.45 -16.88
N LEU A 66 -57.11 -5.63 -16.36
CA LEU A 66 -57.98 -6.82 -16.42
C LEU A 66 -59.27 -6.64 -15.60
N MET A 67 -59.20 -5.96 -14.45
CA MET A 67 -60.40 -5.70 -13.64
C MET A 67 -61.34 -4.69 -14.29
N PHE A 68 -60.82 -3.76 -15.10
CA PHE A 68 -61.64 -2.79 -15.83
C PHE A 68 -62.51 -3.46 -16.90
N ALA A 69 -61.94 -4.36 -17.69
CA ALA A 69 -62.68 -5.13 -18.69
C ALA A 69 -63.78 -5.99 -18.04
N TYR A 70 -63.46 -6.65 -16.91
CA TYR A 70 -64.42 -7.43 -16.14
C TYR A 70 -65.57 -6.57 -15.57
N PHE A 71 -65.28 -5.37 -15.05
CA PHE A 71 -66.29 -4.45 -14.55
C PHE A 71 -67.23 -3.92 -15.64
N GLN A 72 -66.70 -3.63 -16.84
CA GLN A 72 -67.53 -3.23 -17.97
C GLN A 72 -68.46 -4.36 -18.43
N TYR A 73 -67.92 -5.58 -18.55
CA TYR A 73 -68.72 -6.77 -18.84
C TYR A 73 -69.82 -7.00 -17.79
N TRP A 74 -69.49 -6.90 -16.50
CA TRP A 74 -70.45 -7.07 -15.41
C TRP A 74 -71.55 -6.01 -15.41
N LYS A 75 -71.23 -4.72 -15.63
CA LYS A 75 -72.22 -3.64 -15.79
C LYS A 75 -73.09 -3.82 -17.04
N ALA A 76 -72.52 -4.27 -18.15
CA ALA A 76 -73.28 -4.56 -19.37
C ALA A 76 -74.27 -5.71 -19.13
N LYS A 77 -73.84 -6.78 -18.44
CA LYS A 77 -74.68 -7.93 -18.07
C LYS A 77 -75.80 -7.55 -17.10
N GLN A 78 -75.55 -6.64 -16.14
CA GLN A 78 -76.59 -6.13 -15.26
C GLN A 78 -77.65 -5.33 -16.05
N ARG A 79 -77.22 -4.47 -16.97
CA ARG A 79 -78.12 -3.69 -17.84
C ARG A 79 -78.97 -4.58 -18.74
N THR A 80 -78.44 -5.68 -19.27
CA THR A 80 -79.24 -6.63 -20.06
C THR A 80 -80.27 -7.33 -19.19
N THR A 81 -79.88 -7.81 -17.99
CA THR A 81 -80.83 -8.48 -17.08
C THR A 81 -81.93 -7.54 -16.57
N ASP A 82 -81.63 -6.26 -16.34
CA ASP A 82 -82.62 -5.27 -15.92
C ASP A 82 -83.53 -4.86 -17.08
N LYS A 83 -83.01 -4.81 -18.32
CA LYS A 83 -83.79 -4.55 -19.53
C LYS A 83 -84.73 -5.74 -19.84
N GLU A 84 -84.27 -6.98 -19.66
CA GLU A 84 -85.10 -8.18 -19.75
C GLU A 84 -86.23 -8.19 -18.70
N LYS A 85 -85.92 -7.84 -17.44
CA LYS A 85 -86.94 -7.70 -16.39
C LYS A 85 -87.96 -6.59 -16.67
N ARG A 86 -87.55 -5.46 -17.25
CA ARG A 86 -88.46 -4.37 -17.65
C ARG A 86 -89.36 -4.77 -18.82
N MET A 87 -88.81 -5.45 -19.84
CA MET A 87 -89.59 -5.95 -20.99
C MET A 87 -90.64 -7.02 -20.59
N LEU A 88 -90.36 -7.83 -19.57
CA LEU A 88 -91.31 -8.79 -18.98
C LEU A 88 -92.44 -8.12 -18.16
N SER A 89 -92.23 -6.89 -17.67
CA SER A 89 -93.25 -6.12 -16.93
C SER A 89 -94.13 -5.29 -17.88
N ASP A 90 -93.54 -4.71 -18.93
CA ASP A 90 -94.25 -3.87 -19.91
C ASP A 90 -95.24 -4.67 -20.78
N THR A 91 -94.93 -5.95 -21.06
CA THR A 91 -95.85 -6.85 -21.78
C THR A 91 -97.12 -7.20 -20.99
N LYS A 92 -97.04 -7.26 -19.65
CA LYS A 92 -98.21 -7.47 -18.77
C LYS A 92 -99.08 -6.22 -18.67
N ALA A 93 -98.47 -5.03 -18.64
CA ALA A 93 -99.18 -3.76 -18.63
C ALA A 93 -99.92 -3.48 -19.95
N LEU A 94 -99.29 -3.79 -21.09
CA LEU A 94 -99.88 -3.62 -22.42
C LEU A 94 -101.02 -4.63 -22.68
N HIS A 95 -100.89 -5.89 -22.22
CA HIS A 95 -101.98 -6.87 -22.28
C HIS A 95 -103.18 -6.53 -21.39
N GLN A 96 -102.96 -5.88 -20.24
CA GLN A 96 -104.04 -5.42 -19.35
C GLN A 96 -104.77 -4.19 -19.91
N LEU A 97 -104.05 -3.27 -20.58
CA LEU A 97 -104.61 -2.10 -21.25
C LEU A 97 -105.48 -2.50 -22.46
N LEU A 98 -105.06 -3.50 -23.24
CA LEU A 98 -105.86 -4.02 -24.37
C LEU A 98 -107.12 -4.77 -23.90
N ARG A 99 -107.06 -5.44 -22.73
CA ARG A 99 -108.24 -6.07 -22.10
C ARG A 99 -109.24 -5.07 -21.52
N SER A 100 -108.77 -3.94 -20.97
CA SER A 100 -109.66 -2.91 -20.39
C SER A 100 -110.39 -2.10 -21.46
N LEU A 101 -109.82 -1.99 -22.66
CA LEU A 101 -110.43 -1.29 -23.80
C LEU A 101 -111.42 -2.15 -24.62
N ARG A 102 -111.60 -3.45 -24.29
CA ARG A 102 -112.46 -4.41 -25.04
C ARG A 102 -112.28 -4.33 -26.56
N VAL A 103 -111.04 -4.19 -27.01
CA VAL A 103 -110.70 -4.28 -28.44
C VAL A 103 -110.28 -5.72 -28.71
N ASP A 104 -111.26 -6.57 -29.01
CA ASP A 104 -110.97 -7.86 -29.63
C ASP A 104 -110.47 -7.56 -31.05
N VAL A 105 -109.20 -7.88 -31.33
CA VAL A 105 -108.54 -7.69 -32.64
C VAL A 105 -109.31 -8.43 -33.76
N ASP A 106 -110.10 -9.45 -33.39
CA ASP A 106 -110.98 -10.17 -34.29
C ASP A 106 -112.19 -9.32 -34.76
N ILE A 107 -112.62 -8.31 -34.01
CA ILE A 107 -113.74 -7.43 -34.37
C ILE A 107 -113.31 -6.43 -35.45
N GLU A 108 -112.11 -5.83 -35.37
CA GLU A 108 -111.60 -4.94 -36.42
C GLU A 108 -111.35 -5.69 -37.75
N ALA A 109 -110.90 -6.94 -37.69
CA ALA A 109 -110.72 -7.78 -38.88
C ALA A 109 -112.06 -8.24 -39.51
N LEU A 110 -113.15 -8.30 -38.72
CA LEU A 110 -114.50 -8.60 -39.18
C LEU A 110 -115.24 -7.34 -39.67
N GLU A 111 -115.00 -6.19 -39.06
CA GLU A 111 -115.53 -4.89 -39.49
C GLU A 111 -114.83 -4.39 -40.77
N ALA A 112 -113.52 -4.58 -40.89
CA ALA A 112 -112.77 -4.31 -42.12
C ALA A 112 -113.16 -5.24 -43.30
N LYS A 113 -113.84 -6.36 -43.03
CA LYS A 113 -114.47 -7.21 -44.06
C LYS A 113 -115.89 -6.76 -44.42
N LYS A 114 -116.63 -6.13 -43.51
CA LYS A 114 -117.97 -5.54 -43.78
C LYS A 114 -117.92 -4.25 -44.59
N HIS A 115 -116.80 -3.52 -44.57
CA HIS A 115 -116.65 -2.25 -45.29
C HIS A 115 -115.99 -2.37 -46.67
N LYS A 116 -115.87 -3.58 -47.24
CA LYS A 116 -115.28 -3.79 -48.58
C LYS A 116 -116.27 -3.77 -49.74
N ASP A 117 -117.57 -3.86 -49.47
CA ASP A 117 -118.62 -3.80 -50.49
C ASP A 117 -119.34 -2.45 -50.37
N LEU A 118 -118.67 -1.37 -50.79
CA LEU A 118 -119.22 0.00 -50.82
C LEU A 118 -119.36 0.54 -52.26
N ASP A 119 -119.58 -0.34 -53.23
CA ASP A 119 -119.92 0.01 -54.63
C ASP A 119 -121.41 -0.23 -54.95
N GLU A 120 -122.23 -0.55 -53.95
CA GLU A 120 -123.68 -0.63 -54.11
C GLU A 120 -124.28 0.78 -53.96
N ALA A 121 -124.70 1.37 -55.07
CA ALA A 121 -125.38 2.66 -55.08
C ALA A 121 -126.68 2.56 -54.26
N ILE A 122 -126.67 3.16 -53.06
CA ILE A 122 -127.84 3.24 -52.18
C ILE A 122 -128.99 3.89 -52.95
N ALA A 123 -129.97 3.08 -53.37
CA ALA A 123 -131.16 3.57 -54.04
C ALA A 123 -132.11 4.16 -53.00
N ILE A 124 -132.99 5.09 -53.39
CA ILE A 124 -133.98 5.75 -52.50
C ILE A 124 -134.94 4.72 -51.83
N THR A 125 -134.91 3.46 -52.28
CA THR A 125 -135.66 2.32 -51.73
C THR A 125 -134.95 1.52 -50.63
N ASP A 126 -133.66 1.74 -50.37
CA ASP A 126 -132.88 1.00 -49.37
C ASP A 126 -132.93 1.67 -47.98
N VAL A 127 -134.10 2.23 -47.65
CA VAL A 127 -134.41 2.65 -46.28
C VAL A 127 -134.95 1.43 -45.55
N ASP A 128 -134.53 1.25 -44.28
CA ASP A 128 -134.95 0.17 -43.37
C ASP A 128 -136.41 -0.25 -43.65
N PRO A 129 -136.73 -1.54 -43.91
CA PRO A 129 -138.09 -1.97 -44.30
C PRO A 129 -139.18 -1.55 -43.29
N ARG A 130 -138.79 -1.16 -42.07
CA ARG A 130 -139.68 -0.58 -41.07
C ARG A 130 -140.04 0.89 -41.30
N TYR A 131 -139.23 1.66 -42.03
CA TYR A 131 -139.42 3.08 -42.29
C TYR A 131 -140.72 3.38 -43.04
N PHE A 132 -141.03 2.62 -44.09
CA PHE A 132 -142.31 2.76 -44.81
C PHE A 132 -143.49 2.18 -44.02
N SER A 133 -143.25 1.14 -43.20
CA SER A 133 -144.29 0.49 -42.39
C SER A 133 -144.82 1.36 -41.24
N GLU A 134 -144.03 2.31 -40.72
CA GLU A 134 -144.44 3.20 -39.62
C GLU A 134 -145.14 4.50 -40.08
N LEU A 135 -145.06 4.84 -41.38
CA LEU A 135 -145.60 6.09 -41.92
C LEU A 135 -147.00 5.96 -42.56
N ASP A 136 -147.44 4.75 -42.92
CA ASP A 136 -148.75 4.53 -43.57
C ASP A 136 -149.97 4.80 -42.66
N ALA A 137 -149.77 4.95 -41.35
CA ALA A 137 -150.87 5.17 -40.38
C ALA A 137 -150.93 6.58 -39.76
N ARG A 138 -150.05 7.52 -40.16
CA ARG A 138 -150.07 8.90 -39.64
C ARG A 138 -149.90 9.91 -40.77
N LEU A 139 -151.00 10.54 -41.18
CA LEU A 139 -150.96 11.76 -42.00
C LEU A 139 -150.29 12.88 -41.19
N VAL A 140 -148.99 13.05 -41.36
CA VAL A 140 -148.23 14.22 -40.88
C VAL A 140 -148.74 15.43 -41.67
N ARG A 141 -149.77 16.10 -41.13
CA ARG A 141 -150.22 17.41 -41.61
C ARG A 141 -149.26 18.49 -41.13
N GLU A 142 -148.04 18.47 -41.65
CA GLU A 142 -147.18 19.64 -41.60
C GLU A 142 -147.54 20.57 -42.76
N LYS A 143 -147.90 21.80 -42.42
CA LYS A 143 -148.16 22.85 -43.42
C LYS A 143 -146.83 23.12 -44.13
N PHE A 144 -146.71 22.64 -45.36
CA PHE A 144 -145.56 22.89 -46.23
C PHE A 144 -145.31 24.40 -46.31
N SER A 145 -144.21 24.83 -45.69
CA SER A 145 -143.78 26.23 -45.72
C SER A 145 -142.68 26.35 -46.76
N VAL A 146 -142.95 27.07 -47.85
CA VAL A 146 -141.98 27.34 -48.91
C VAL A 146 -140.68 27.92 -48.33
N ARG A 147 -140.76 28.71 -47.25
CA ARG A 147 -139.59 29.24 -46.56
C ARG A 147 -138.72 28.14 -45.94
N LYS A 148 -139.33 27.15 -45.27
CA LYS A 148 -138.59 26.01 -44.69
C LYS A 148 -137.95 25.16 -45.79
N TYR A 149 -138.65 24.90 -46.89
CA TYR A 149 -138.10 24.16 -48.03
C TYR A 149 -136.87 24.86 -48.65
N VAL A 150 -136.92 26.19 -48.83
CA VAL A 150 -135.77 26.95 -49.34
C VAL A 150 -134.62 26.93 -48.34
N GLU A 151 -134.89 27.02 -47.04
CA GLU A 151 -133.88 26.91 -45.99
C GLU A 151 -133.24 25.51 -45.98
N ASP A 152 -134.03 24.44 -46.02
CA ASP A 152 -133.57 23.04 -46.07
C ASP A 152 -132.76 22.78 -47.36
N CYS A 153 -133.20 23.30 -48.50
CA CYS A 153 -132.42 23.20 -49.76
C CYS A 153 -131.07 23.92 -49.64
N ARG A 154 -131.04 25.08 -48.97
CA ARG A 154 -129.82 25.85 -48.74
C ARG A 154 -128.89 25.13 -47.76
N GLU A 155 -129.44 24.52 -46.72
CA GLU A 155 -128.71 23.67 -45.78
C GLU A 155 -128.12 22.44 -46.50
N ILE A 156 -128.92 21.72 -47.30
CA ILE A 156 -128.45 20.58 -48.09
C ILE A 156 -127.32 20.98 -49.05
N LEU A 157 -127.45 22.11 -49.75
CA LEU A 157 -126.39 22.62 -50.62
C LEU A 157 -125.13 22.99 -49.84
N LYS A 158 -125.28 23.62 -48.66
CA LYS A 158 -124.16 23.93 -47.77
C LYS A 158 -123.47 22.66 -47.27
N TYR A 159 -124.22 21.64 -46.83
CA TYR A 159 -123.66 20.37 -46.39
C TYR A 159 -122.99 19.61 -47.54
N ARG A 160 -123.54 19.63 -48.75
CA ARG A 160 -122.89 19.03 -49.93
C ARG A 160 -121.58 19.74 -50.28
N LEU A 161 -121.54 21.06 -50.21
CA LEU A 161 -120.32 21.83 -50.48
C LEU A 161 -119.26 21.60 -49.39
N LEU A 162 -119.66 21.54 -48.12
CA LEU A 162 -118.76 21.18 -47.01
C LEU A 162 -118.25 19.74 -47.13
N ALA A 163 -119.12 18.79 -47.47
CA ALA A 163 -118.73 17.40 -47.70
C ALA A 163 -117.76 17.30 -48.89
N GLY A 164 -117.99 18.05 -49.97
CA GLY A 164 -117.06 18.13 -51.10
C GLY A 164 -115.69 18.70 -50.70
N GLN A 165 -115.67 19.80 -49.94
CA GLN A 165 -114.42 20.37 -49.41
C GLN A 165 -113.67 19.39 -48.51
N GLN A 166 -114.37 18.67 -47.62
CA GLN A 166 -113.77 17.66 -46.77
C GLN A 166 -113.25 16.48 -47.57
N MET A 167 -113.97 16.03 -48.60
CA MET A 167 -113.51 14.98 -49.52
C MET A 167 -112.24 15.42 -50.26
N ASP A 168 -112.19 16.65 -50.78
CA ASP A 168 -111.01 17.20 -51.45
C ASP A 168 -109.80 17.30 -50.50
N ASP A 169 -110.03 17.71 -49.23
CA ASP A 169 -108.99 17.75 -48.21
C ASP A 169 -108.49 16.34 -47.85
N CYS A 170 -109.39 15.35 -47.75
CA CYS A 170 -109.02 13.94 -47.57
C CYS A 170 -108.16 13.44 -48.73
N ILE A 171 -108.57 13.69 -49.97
CA ILE A 171 -107.80 13.30 -51.17
C ILE A 171 -106.41 13.95 -51.16
N ARG A 172 -106.30 15.23 -50.78
CA ARG A 172 -105.01 15.93 -50.67
C ARG A 172 -104.12 15.29 -49.60
N ILE A 173 -104.66 14.97 -48.43
CA ILE A 173 -103.92 14.30 -47.35
C ILE A 173 -103.46 12.91 -47.80
N ASP A 174 -104.30 12.14 -48.48
CA ASP A 174 -103.94 10.82 -49.00
C ASP A 174 -102.82 10.90 -50.03
N GLN A 175 -102.87 11.89 -50.94
CA GLN A 175 -101.79 12.13 -51.90
C GLN A 175 -100.47 12.48 -51.18
N GLN A 176 -100.50 13.38 -50.21
CA GLN A 176 -99.33 13.74 -49.40
C GLN A 176 -98.78 12.54 -48.63
N PHE A 177 -99.67 11.73 -48.04
CA PHE A 177 -99.29 10.52 -47.32
C PHE A 177 -98.58 9.52 -48.24
N VAL A 178 -99.09 9.30 -49.45
CA VAL A 178 -98.45 8.44 -50.45
C VAL A 178 -97.08 8.98 -50.87
N GLU A 179 -96.93 10.29 -51.04
CA GLU A 179 -95.62 10.90 -51.37
C GLU A 179 -94.60 10.76 -50.24
N GLU A 180 -94.99 11.04 -49.00
CA GLU A 180 -94.12 10.88 -47.83
C GLU A 180 -93.75 9.42 -47.60
N GLN A 181 -94.69 8.48 -47.79
CA GLN A 181 -94.39 7.06 -47.71
C GLN A 181 -93.37 6.63 -48.78
N LYS A 182 -93.51 7.14 -50.01
CA LYS A 182 -92.50 6.92 -51.08
C LYS A 182 -91.13 7.50 -50.71
N ARG A 183 -91.07 8.67 -50.06
CA ARG A 183 -89.81 9.28 -49.58
C ARG A 183 -89.19 8.45 -48.47
N LEU A 184 -89.99 8.03 -47.50
CA LEU A 184 -89.58 7.22 -46.36
C LEU A 184 -89.06 5.85 -46.84
N ASP A 185 -89.72 5.21 -47.81
CA ASP A 185 -89.26 3.97 -48.41
C ASP A 185 -87.93 4.13 -49.15
N LYS A 186 -87.72 5.23 -49.88
CA LYS A 186 -86.42 5.54 -50.50
C LYS A 186 -85.32 5.68 -49.44
N ILE A 187 -85.61 6.36 -48.32
CA ILE A 187 -84.68 6.54 -47.20
C ILE A 187 -84.37 5.18 -46.54
N LYS A 188 -85.39 4.37 -46.22
CA LYS A 188 -85.23 3.02 -45.68
C LYS A 188 -84.35 2.14 -46.58
N ARG A 189 -84.56 2.19 -47.90
CA ARG A 189 -83.72 1.46 -48.87
C ARG A 189 -82.26 1.92 -48.81
N ARG A 190 -81.98 3.23 -48.71
CA ARG A 190 -80.61 3.73 -48.57
C ARG A 190 -79.96 3.30 -47.25
N TYR A 191 -80.68 3.40 -46.13
CA TYR A 191 -80.16 2.93 -44.84
C TYR A 191 -79.88 1.43 -44.83
N ARG A 192 -80.76 0.61 -45.42
CA ARG A 192 -80.49 -0.83 -45.57
C ARG A 192 -79.20 -1.08 -46.36
N ARG A 193 -78.98 -0.35 -47.47
CA ARG A 193 -77.72 -0.46 -48.23
C ARG A 193 -76.50 -0.05 -47.41
N TYR A 194 -76.59 1.02 -46.62
CA TYR A 194 -75.48 1.43 -45.76
C TYR A 194 -75.21 0.41 -44.67
N ILE A 195 -76.23 -0.11 -44.01
CA ILE A 195 -76.08 -1.16 -43.00
C ILE A 195 -75.42 -2.39 -43.62
N SER A 196 -75.91 -2.87 -44.77
CA SER A 196 -75.28 -4.00 -45.46
C SER A 196 -73.83 -3.71 -45.86
N GLY A 197 -73.53 -2.51 -46.37
CA GLY A 197 -72.16 -2.12 -46.71
C GLY A 197 -71.23 -2.00 -45.49
N PHE A 198 -71.72 -1.52 -44.36
CA PHE A 198 -70.97 -1.48 -43.11
C PHE A 198 -70.77 -2.88 -42.52
N GLU A 199 -71.77 -3.75 -42.59
CA GLU A 199 -71.65 -5.15 -42.17
C GLU A 199 -70.62 -5.89 -43.04
N GLU A 200 -70.64 -5.69 -44.36
CA GLU A 200 -69.63 -6.22 -45.28
C GLU A 200 -68.22 -5.67 -45.02
N PHE A 201 -68.10 -4.38 -44.68
CA PHE A 201 -66.81 -3.79 -44.31
C PHE A 201 -66.28 -4.38 -43.00
N LEU A 202 -67.14 -4.48 -41.97
CA LEU A 202 -66.77 -5.06 -40.68
C LEU A 202 -66.44 -6.54 -40.80
N SER A 203 -67.13 -7.30 -41.66
CA SER A 203 -66.80 -8.69 -41.87
C SER A 203 -65.44 -8.85 -42.54
N LYS A 204 -65.10 -8.02 -43.52
CA LYS A 204 -63.79 -8.03 -44.20
C LYS A 204 -62.67 -7.61 -43.27
N ASP A 205 -62.83 -6.52 -42.53
CA ASP A 205 -61.82 -6.04 -41.57
C ASP A 205 -61.63 -7.06 -40.42
N HIS A 206 -62.71 -7.70 -39.97
CA HIS A 206 -62.62 -8.80 -39.01
C HIS A 206 -61.87 -10.01 -39.59
N GLU A 207 -62.16 -10.40 -40.84
CA GLU A 207 -61.46 -11.48 -41.53
C GLU A 207 -59.96 -11.19 -41.66
N GLU A 208 -59.58 -9.99 -42.13
CA GLU A 208 -58.18 -9.54 -42.23
C GLU A 208 -57.49 -9.51 -40.86
N SER A 209 -58.16 -9.02 -39.82
CA SER A 209 -57.63 -8.99 -38.45
C SER A 209 -57.42 -10.40 -37.88
N MET A 210 -58.36 -11.31 -38.16
CA MET A 210 -58.24 -12.72 -37.77
C MET A 210 -57.10 -13.41 -38.51
N GLU A 211 -56.91 -13.15 -39.81
CA GLU A 211 -55.77 -13.65 -40.57
C GLU A 211 -54.44 -13.15 -39.99
N LEU A 212 -54.33 -11.86 -39.66
CA LEU A 212 -53.15 -11.28 -39.02
C LEU A 212 -52.87 -11.90 -37.65
N LEU A 213 -53.90 -12.13 -36.83
CA LEU A 213 -53.77 -12.81 -35.54
C LEU A 213 -53.29 -14.26 -35.72
N LEU A 214 -53.82 -14.98 -36.70
CA LEU A 214 -53.38 -16.34 -37.00
C LEU A 214 -51.91 -16.37 -37.44
N LEU A 215 -51.48 -15.42 -38.28
CA LEU A 215 -50.06 -15.28 -38.67
C LEU A 215 -49.17 -14.98 -37.47
N ALA A 216 -49.56 -14.03 -36.61
CA ALA A 216 -48.82 -13.70 -35.39
C ALA A 216 -48.75 -14.88 -34.42
N GLU A 217 -49.84 -15.64 -34.27
CA GLU A 217 -49.86 -16.84 -33.43
C GLU A 217 -48.95 -17.94 -34.01
N ASN A 218 -48.95 -18.13 -35.33
CA ASN A 218 -48.05 -19.07 -36.01
C ASN A 218 -46.57 -18.70 -35.83
N GLU A 219 -46.21 -17.42 -35.96
CA GLU A 219 -44.85 -16.95 -35.67
C GLU A 219 -44.50 -17.08 -34.17
N SER A 220 -45.46 -16.86 -33.26
CA SER A 220 -45.27 -17.13 -31.83
C SER A 220 -45.04 -18.62 -31.54
N LYS A 221 -45.72 -19.52 -32.24
CA LYS A 221 -45.50 -20.97 -32.13
C LYS A 221 -44.09 -21.36 -32.60
N LYS A 222 -43.68 -20.90 -33.79
CA LYS A 222 -42.31 -21.14 -34.31
C LYS A 222 -41.23 -20.61 -33.36
N THR A 223 -41.40 -19.40 -32.84
CA THR A 223 -40.43 -18.82 -31.89
C THR A 223 -40.36 -19.61 -30.59
N ARG A 224 -41.50 -20.07 -30.05
CA ARG A 224 -41.53 -20.97 -28.88
C ARG A 224 -40.78 -22.28 -29.16
N GLU A 225 -41.07 -22.93 -30.28
CA GLU A 225 -40.39 -24.17 -30.69
C GLU A 225 -38.87 -23.98 -30.81
N MET A 226 -38.42 -22.88 -31.42
CA MET A 226 -37.00 -22.55 -31.51
C MET A 226 -36.38 -22.26 -30.14
N THR A 227 -37.08 -21.55 -29.25
CA THR A 227 -36.59 -21.31 -27.88
C THR A 227 -36.51 -22.59 -27.07
N ASP A 228 -37.47 -23.50 -27.22
CA ASP A 228 -37.48 -24.80 -26.55
C ASP A 228 -36.32 -25.67 -27.06
N HIS A 229 -36.07 -25.66 -28.37
CA HIS A 229 -34.93 -26.37 -28.95
C HIS A 229 -33.60 -25.80 -28.45
N ARG A 230 -33.45 -24.46 -28.43
CA ARG A 230 -32.28 -23.79 -27.86
C ARG A 230 -32.07 -24.14 -26.39
N ASN A 231 -33.14 -24.14 -25.60
CA ASN A 231 -33.05 -24.46 -24.17
C ASN A 231 -32.65 -25.93 -23.96
N LYS A 232 -33.18 -26.86 -24.77
CA LYS A 232 -32.75 -28.28 -24.77
C LYS A 232 -31.26 -28.40 -25.10
N LEU A 233 -30.80 -27.77 -26.17
CA LEU A 233 -29.38 -27.74 -26.55
C LEU A 233 -28.50 -27.12 -25.45
N SER A 234 -28.97 -26.05 -24.79
CA SER A 234 -28.24 -25.43 -23.68
C SER A 234 -28.11 -26.34 -22.46
N VAL A 235 -29.14 -27.15 -22.17
CA VAL A 235 -29.09 -28.15 -21.08
C VAL A 235 -28.13 -29.28 -21.45
N GLU A 236 -28.18 -29.77 -22.69
CA GLU A 236 -27.25 -30.79 -23.19
C GLU A 236 -25.80 -30.29 -23.18
N TYR A 237 -25.55 -29.06 -23.63
CA TYR A 237 -24.25 -28.41 -23.56
C TYR A 237 -23.76 -28.28 -22.11
N GLY A 238 -24.64 -27.84 -21.21
CA GLY A 238 -24.33 -27.76 -19.78
C GLY A 238 -23.93 -29.11 -19.18
N ARG A 239 -24.63 -30.19 -19.56
CA ARG A 239 -24.31 -31.56 -19.14
C ARG A 239 -22.94 -32.00 -19.64
N VAL A 240 -22.68 -31.87 -20.95
CA VAL A 240 -21.39 -32.24 -21.55
C VAL A 240 -20.25 -31.44 -20.90
N ARG A 241 -20.44 -30.14 -20.66
CA ARG A 241 -19.44 -29.31 -20.00
C ARG A 241 -19.10 -29.79 -18.58
N LEU A 242 -20.11 -30.18 -17.80
CA LEU A 242 -19.89 -30.75 -16.47
C LEU A 242 -19.16 -32.10 -16.53
N GLU A 243 -19.51 -32.94 -17.50
CA GLU A 243 -18.80 -34.20 -17.75
C GLU A 243 -17.32 -33.93 -18.07
N VAL A 244 -17.00 -32.95 -18.93
CA VAL A 244 -15.62 -32.58 -19.25
C VAL A 244 -14.85 -32.13 -18.01
N TYR A 245 -15.43 -31.29 -17.14
CA TYR A 245 -14.77 -30.92 -15.89
C TYR A 245 -14.55 -32.11 -14.95
N HIS A 246 -15.50 -33.03 -14.86
CA HIS A 246 -15.32 -34.23 -14.05
C HIS A 246 -14.19 -35.12 -14.59
N TRP A 247 -14.13 -35.30 -15.92
CA TRP A 247 -13.06 -36.06 -16.57
C TRP A 247 -11.71 -35.38 -16.41
N GLU A 248 -11.67 -34.06 -16.48
CA GLU A 248 -10.45 -33.30 -16.24
C GLU A 248 -9.94 -33.43 -14.82
N GLU A 249 -10.79 -33.25 -13.81
CA GLU A 249 -10.41 -33.41 -12.41
C GLU A 249 -9.88 -34.84 -12.17
N SER A 250 -10.57 -35.84 -12.71
CA SER A 250 -10.16 -37.24 -12.65
C SER A 250 -8.83 -37.49 -13.36
N TRP A 251 -8.61 -36.89 -14.52
CA TRP A 251 -7.37 -36.97 -15.28
C TRP A 251 -6.20 -36.32 -14.52
N ARG A 252 -6.39 -35.11 -13.98
CA ARG A 252 -5.39 -34.44 -13.14
C ARG A 252 -5.01 -35.30 -11.95
N MET A 253 -6.00 -35.83 -11.23
CA MET A 253 -5.76 -36.71 -10.09
C MET A 253 -4.95 -37.94 -10.52
N MET A 254 -5.32 -38.57 -11.64
CA MET A 254 -4.60 -39.72 -12.17
C MET A 254 -3.15 -39.38 -12.58
N LYS A 255 -2.92 -38.22 -13.20
CA LYS A 255 -1.57 -37.73 -13.55
C LYS A 255 -0.73 -37.43 -12.32
N MET A 256 -1.33 -36.88 -11.27
CA MET A 256 -0.68 -36.64 -9.98
C MET A 256 -0.29 -37.97 -9.32
N CYS A 257 -1.19 -38.94 -9.28
CA CYS A 257 -0.91 -40.29 -8.79
C CYS A 257 0.16 -40.98 -9.63
N GLN A 258 0.11 -40.85 -10.96
CA GLN A 258 1.12 -41.38 -11.87
C GLN A 258 2.50 -40.81 -11.53
N ARG A 259 2.64 -39.47 -11.46
CA ARG A 259 3.90 -38.80 -11.11
C ARG A 259 4.42 -39.24 -9.74
N PHE A 260 3.53 -39.33 -8.76
CA PHE A 260 3.85 -39.81 -7.43
C PHE A 260 4.42 -41.25 -7.44
N LEU A 261 3.80 -42.16 -8.19
CA LEU A 261 4.28 -43.53 -8.33
C LEU A 261 5.66 -43.60 -9.00
N TYR A 262 5.94 -42.76 -10.01
CA TYR A 262 7.28 -42.68 -10.60
C TYR A 262 8.34 -42.21 -9.59
N GLN A 263 8.04 -41.21 -8.76
CA GLN A 263 8.98 -40.73 -7.75
C GLN A 263 9.36 -41.78 -6.70
N ILE A 264 8.40 -42.64 -6.33
CA ILE A 264 8.61 -43.69 -5.33
C ILE A 264 9.27 -44.92 -5.95
N ALA A 265 9.17 -45.11 -7.27
CA ALA A 265 9.80 -46.22 -7.94
C ALA A 265 11.35 -46.18 -7.76
N PRO A 266 12.01 -47.34 -7.74
CA PRO A 266 13.46 -47.41 -7.64
C PRO A 266 14.17 -46.61 -8.73
N ILE A 267 15.29 -45.98 -8.38
CA ILE A 267 16.07 -45.11 -9.28
C ILE A 267 16.51 -45.88 -10.54
N SER A 268 16.86 -47.17 -10.41
CA SER A 268 17.23 -48.04 -11.53
C SER A 268 16.12 -48.25 -12.55
N TRP A 269 14.87 -48.36 -12.10
CA TRP A 269 13.72 -48.50 -12.99
C TRP A 269 13.33 -47.17 -13.62
N ARG A 270 13.39 -46.08 -12.83
CA ARG A 270 13.20 -44.71 -13.31
C ARG A 270 14.16 -44.36 -14.44
N THR A 271 15.44 -44.67 -14.33
CA THR A 271 16.43 -44.35 -15.37
C THR A 271 16.14 -44.98 -16.73
N GLU A 272 15.44 -46.12 -16.76
CA GLU A 272 15.07 -46.83 -18.00
C GLU A 272 13.71 -46.37 -18.55
N HIS A 273 12.77 -45.97 -17.68
CA HIS A 273 11.37 -45.71 -18.03
C HIS A 273 10.93 -44.25 -17.82
N ASP A 274 11.81 -43.35 -17.37
CA ASP A 274 11.52 -41.92 -17.25
C ASP A 274 11.56 -41.23 -18.62
N TRP A 275 10.48 -41.39 -19.38
CA TRP A 275 10.17 -40.48 -20.47
C TRP A 275 9.62 -39.14 -19.95
N ILE A 276 9.05 -39.10 -18.74
CA ILE A 276 8.42 -37.93 -18.11
C ILE A 276 9.43 -36.96 -17.47
N HIS A 277 10.62 -37.44 -17.10
CA HIS A 277 11.68 -36.64 -16.46
C HIS A 277 12.92 -36.41 -17.33
N ARG A 278 12.90 -36.85 -18.60
CA ARG A 278 13.85 -36.38 -19.61
C ARG A 278 13.36 -35.02 -20.12
N SER A 279 13.96 -33.95 -19.62
CA SER A 279 14.03 -32.71 -20.42
C SER A 279 14.73 -33.03 -21.75
N HIS A 280 14.53 -32.20 -22.78
CA HIS A 280 15.19 -32.35 -24.08
C HIS A 280 16.74 -32.44 -24.02
N SER A 281 17.35 -32.25 -22.84
CA SER A 281 18.79 -32.36 -22.57
C SER A 281 19.24 -33.65 -21.85
N GLY A 282 18.34 -34.56 -21.45
CA GLY A 282 18.72 -35.87 -20.90
C GLY A 282 19.27 -35.88 -19.47
N GLU A 283 19.09 -34.82 -18.69
CA GLU A 283 19.42 -34.79 -17.26
C GLU A 283 18.19 -35.14 -16.42
N SER A 284 18.35 -36.08 -15.47
CA SER A 284 17.36 -36.36 -14.43
C SER A 284 17.15 -35.10 -13.60
N ILE A 285 15.89 -34.66 -13.47
CA ILE A 285 15.51 -33.56 -12.59
C ILE A 285 15.89 -33.95 -11.15
N THR A 286 16.99 -33.37 -10.66
CA THR A 286 17.37 -33.42 -9.25
C THR A 286 16.39 -32.57 -8.43
N TYR A 287 16.32 -32.87 -7.15
CA TYR A 287 15.33 -32.42 -6.13
C TYR A 287 15.09 -30.90 -5.97
N ASP A 288 15.68 -30.02 -6.80
CA ASP A 288 15.66 -28.56 -6.60
C ASP A 288 14.42 -27.83 -7.14
N HIS A 289 13.54 -28.48 -7.90
CA HIS A 289 12.32 -27.86 -8.45
C HIS A 289 11.02 -28.62 -8.06
N THR A 290 10.83 -28.83 -6.75
CA THR A 290 9.61 -29.49 -6.23
C THR A 290 8.33 -28.69 -6.44
N GLU A 291 8.42 -27.36 -6.56
CA GLU A 291 7.27 -26.48 -6.79
C GLU A 291 6.70 -26.61 -8.21
N ASP A 292 7.55 -26.84 -9.21
CA ASP A 292 7.14 -26.99 -10.61
C ASP A 292 6.67 -28.42 -10.96
N LEU A 293 7.05 -29.41 -10.15
CA LEU A 293 6.80 -30.81 -10.46
C LEU A 293 5.33 -31.22 -10.32
N PHE A 294 4.58 -30.54 -9.46
CA PHE A 294 3.14 -30.74 -9.32
C PHE A 294 2.34 -29.51 -9.75
N GLY A 295 3.01 -28.38 -10.04
CA GLY A 295 2.39 -27.11 -10.40
C GLY A 295 1.48 -27.20 -11.63
N ARG A 296 1.90 -27.93 -12.68
CA ARG A 296 1.13 -28.09 -13.93
C ARG A 296 -0.30 -28.62 -13.74
N TYR A 297 -0.50 -29.52 -12.77
CA TYR A 297 -1.81 -30.14 -12.50
C TYR A 297 -2.45 -29.66 -11.20
N ARG A 298 -1.73 -28.87 -10.38
CA ARG A 298 -2.27 -28.23 -9.19
C ARG A 298 -3.27 -27.14 -9.61
N MET A 299 -4.40 -27.05 -8.92
CA MET A 299 -5.41 -26.03 -9.17
C MET A 299 -4.85 -24.65 -8.81
N LEU A 300 -4.27 -23.93 -9.77
CA LEU A 300 -3.96 -22.52 -9.65
C LEU A 300 -5.19 -21.71 -10.11
N GLY A 301 -5.57 -20.72 -9.31
CA GLY A 301 -6.89 -20.08 -9.23
C GLY A 301 -7.43 -19.33 -10.45
N GLU A 302 -6.91 -19.56 -11.66
CA GLU A 302 -7.58 -19.15 -12.90
C GLU A 302 -8.29 -20.37 -13.49
N VAL A 303 -9.62 -20.26 -13.62
CA VAL A 303 -10.42 -21.23 -14.38
C VAL A 303 -9.97 -21.11 -15.82
N ALA A 304 -9.01 -21.94 -16.22
CA ALA A 304 -8.58 -22.06 -17.61
C ALA A 304 -9.84 -22.27 -18.46
N SER A 305 -9.97 -21.53 -19.55
CA SER A 305 -11.05 -21.72 -20.51
C SER A 305 -11.11 -23.20 -20.91
N LEU A 306 -12.32 -23.74 -21.09
CA LEU A 306 -12.53 -25.14 -21.49
C LEU A 306 -11.65 -25.54 -22.69
N ASP A 307 -11.45 -24.63 -23.64
CA ASP A 307 -10.61 -24.84 -24.82
C ASP A 307 -9.13 -25.02 -24.46
N ALA A 308 -8.58 -24.14 -23.62
CA ALA A 308 -7.20 -24.29 -23.11
C ALA A 308 -7.01 -25.62 -22.37
N LEU A 309 -8.05 -26.09 -21.67
CA LEU A 309 -7.99 -27.36 -20.97
C LEU A 309 -7.97 -28.56 -21.91
N ILE A 310 -8.72 -28.49 -23.01
CA ILE A 310 -8.70 -29.47 -24.08
C ILE A 310 -7.32 -29.45 -24.76
N ASP A 311 -6.76 -28.27 -25.04
CA ASP A 311 -5.42 -28.13 -25.63
C ASP A 311 -4.34 -28.78 -24.74
N PHE A 312 -4.40 -28.57 -23.42
CA PHE A 312 -3.49 -29.22 -22.48
C PHE A 312 -3.64 -30.76 -22.49
N PHE A 313 -4.87 -31.25 -22.54
CA PHE A 313 -5.12 -32.69 -22.61
C PHE A 313 -4.60 -33.31 -23.92
N GLU A 314 -4.79 -32.64 -25.05
CA GLU A 314 -4.31 -33.08 -26.36
C GLU A 314 -2.77 -33.08 -26.44
N GLN A 315 -2.11 -32.06 -25.88
CA GLN A 315 -0.65 -32.01 -25.76
C GLN A 315 -0.13 -33.18 -24.91
N ASP A 316 -0.73 -33.39 -23.73
CA ASP A 316 -0.30 -34.46 -22.83
C ASP A 316 -0.56 -35.87 -23.37
N ILE A 317 -1.56 -36.07 -24.24
CA ILE A 317 -1.76 -37.33 -24.97
C ILE A 317 -0.71 -37.49 -26.08
N SER A 318 -0.40 -36.42 -26.80
CA SER A 318 0.59 -36.45 -27.87
C SER A 318 2.00 -36.78 -27.33
N ASP A 319 2.30 -36.28 -26.14
CA ASP A 319 3.55 -36.54 -25.43
C ASP A 319 3.52 -37.87 -24.62
N ALA A 320 2.39 -38.58 -24.58
CA ALA A 320 2.25 -39.77 -23.75
C ALA A 320 3.06 -40.97 -24.30
N GLY A 321 4.11 -41.34 -23.57
CA GLY A 321 4.85 -42.60 -23.76
C GLY A 321 4.11 -43.83 -23.23
N PRO A 322 4.73 -45.03 -23.30
CA PRO A 322 4.13 -46.27 -22.82
C PRO A 322 3.78 -46.18 -21.32
N ALA A 323 2.57 -46.65 -20.99
CA ALA A 323 2.01 -46.61 -19.63
C ALA A 323 2.53 -47.77 -18.76
N ASP A 324 3.85 -47.89 -18.65
CA ASP A 324 4.49 -48.89 -17.81
C ASP A 324 4.59 -48.39 -16.38
N LEU A 325 4.00 -49.14 -15.45
CA LEU A 325 4.04 -48.87 -14.01
C LEU A 325 4.90 -49.92 -13.31
N TYR A 326 5.77 -49.45 -12.40
CA TYR A 326 6.58 -50.33 -11.56
C TYR A 326 5.71 -51.12 -10.57
N PHE A 327 4.79 -50.41 -9.91
CA PHE A 327 3.91 -50.98 -8.89
C PHE A 327 2.67 -51.59 -9.53
N LYS A 328 2.46 -52.89 -9.32
CA LYS A 328 1.27 -53.60 -9.83
C LYS A 328 0.23 -53.82 -8.75
N GLU A 329 0.66 -53.91 -7.50
CA GLU A 329 -0.22 -54.13 -6.35
C GLU A 329 -0.08 -53.01 -5.31
N PRO A 330 -1.20 -52.53 -4.71
CA PRO A 330 -1.16 -51.46 -3.71
C PRO A 330 -0.31 -51.79 -2.47
N TYR A 331 -0.16 -53.07 -2.13
CA TYR A 331 0.65 -53.52 -0.99
C TYR A 331 2.14 -53.25 -1.18
N GLU A 332 2.64 -53.22 -2.43
CA GLU A 332 4.04 -52.91 -2.73
C GLU A 332 4.38 -51.48 -2.30
N LEU A 333 3.45 -50.54 -2.49
CA LEU A 333 3.60 -49.15 -2.06
C LEU A 333 3.66 -49.02 -0.53
N ILE A 334 2.85 -49.80 0.18
CA ILE A 334 2.87 -49.84 1.66
C ILE A 334 4.24 -50.35 2.16
N ASN A 335 4.84 -51.33 1.48
CA ASN A 335 6.16 -51.82 1.83
C ASN A 335 7.25 -50.75 1.61
N VAL A 336 7.15 -49.97 0.53
CA VAL A 336 8.06 -48.84 0.32
C VAL A 336 7.89 -47.79 1.41
N PHE A 337 6.65 -47.42 1.77
CA PHE A 337 6.41 -46.50 2.88
C PHE A 337 6.96 -47.01 4.21
N ARG A 338 6.74 -48.28 4.55
CA ARG A 338 7.33 -48.90 5.74
C ARG A 338 8.86 -48.86 5.70
N SER A 339 9.47 -49.04 4.53
CA SER A 339 10.92 -48.93 4.38
C SER A 339 11.42 -47.51 4.61
N ILE A 340 10.69 -46.50 4.12
CA ILE A 340 11.00 -45.07 4.34
C ILE A 340 10.79 -44.71 5.81
N GLU A 341 9.69 -45.16 6.42
CA GLU A 341 9.43 -44.99 7.86
C GLU A 341 10.55 -45.60 8.70
N MET A 342 11.00 -46.81 8.36
CA MET A 342 12.12 -47.47 9.03
C MET A 342 13.43 -46.70 8.84
N GLN A 343 13.72 -46.22 7.63
CA GLN A 343 14.89 -45.39 7.36
C GLN A 343 14.85 -44.08 8.15
N ASN A 344 13.70 -43.41 8.20
CA ASN A 344 13.50 -42.19 8.97
C ASN A 344 13.65 -42.44 10.47
N LEU A 345 13.11 -43.56 10.97
CA LEU A 345 13.29 -43.97 12.37
C LEU A 345 14.75 -44.26 12.68
N ASN A 346 15.46 -44.98 11.81
CA ASN A 346 16.89 -45.24 11.96
C ASN A 346 17.69 -43.93 11.97
N ALA A 347 17.37 -43.00 11.06
CA ALA A 347 18.00 -41.68 11.04
C ALA A 347 17.73 -40.90 12.34
N LEU A 348 16.51 -40.95 12.87
CA LEU A 348 16.16 -40.33 14.15
C LEU A 348 16.97 -40.92 15.30
N ILE A 349 17.09 -42.25 15.37
CA ILE A 349 17.88 -42.95 16.39
C ILE A 349 19.36 -42.55 16.27
N HIS A 350 19.89 -42.45 15.05
CA HIS A 350 21.26 -41.99 14.84
C HIS A 350 21.44 -40.54 15.33
N LEU A 351 20.51 -39.65 15.02
CA LEU A 351 20.55 -38.26 15.52
C LEU A 351 20.50 -38.19 17.05
N GLU A 352 19.66 -39.01 17.69
CA GLU A 352 19.58 -39.10 19.14
C GLU A 352 20.89 -39.65 19.75
N SER A 353 21.47 -40.70 19.16
CA SER A 353 22.74 -41.27 19.60
C SER A 353 23.93 -40.31 19.45
N LEU A 354 23.88 -39.40 18.48
CA LEU A 354 24.91 -38.40 18.23
C LEU A 354 24.77 -37.17 19.13
N ALA A 355 23.60 -36.97 19.76
CA ALA A 355 23.34 -35.79 20.58
C ALA A 355 24.29 -35.68 21.77
N GLU A 356 24.53 -36.78 22.49
CA GLU A 356 25.45 -36.79 23.65
C GLU A 356 26.92 -36.56 23.23
N PRO A 357 27.50 -37.31 22.26
CA PRO A 357 28.85 -37.03 21.75
C PRO A 357 29.02 -35.61 21.25
N MET A 358 28.00 -35.03 20.58
CA MET A 358 28.05 -33.64 20.13
C MET A 358 28.06 -32.65 21.29
N ALA A 359 27.26 -32.87 22.34
CA ALA A 359 27.28 -32.05 23.54
C ALA A 359 28.63 -32.15 24.28
N GLN A 360 29.20 -33.35 24.38
CA GLN A 360 30.53 -33.58 24.94
C GLN A 360 31.61 -32.87 24.10
N MET A 361 31.57 -33.00 22.77
CA MET A 361 32.49 -32.30 21.88
C MET A 361 32.40 -30.78 22.09
N MET A 362 31.20 -30.22 22.16
CA MET A 362 31.02 -28.78 22.40
C MET A 362 31.59 -28.33 23.75
N THR A 363 31.40 -29.10 24.82
CA THR A 363 31.99 -28.77 26.13
C THR A 363 33.50 -28.88 26.12
N THR A 364 34.08 -29.88 25.44
CA THR A 364 35.55 -29.99 25.28
C THR A 364 36.14 -28.84 24.48
N ILE A 365 35.47 -28.38 23.41
CA ILE A 365 35.87 -27.20 22.63
C ILE A 365 35.86 -25.96 23.53
N GLN A 366 34.77 -25.73 24.26
CA GLN A 366 34.67 -24.58 25.17
C GLN A 366 35.76 -24.58 26.25
N ASN A 367 36.05 -25.75 26.83
CA ASN A 367 37.12 -25.90 27.82
C ASN A 367 38.49 -25.63 27.20
N ALA A 368 38.76 -26.17 25.99
CA ALA A 368 40.01 -25.92 25.27
C ALA A 368 40.19 -24.43 24.93
N GLU A 369 39.13 -23.76 24.47
CA GLU A 369 39.15 -22.31 24.22
C GLU A 369 39.48 -21.51 25.48
N GLN A 370 38.94 -21.90 26.64
CA GLN A 370 39.24 -21.25 27.91
C GLN A 370 40.71 -21.47 28.31
N GLN A 371 41.24 -22.69 28.17
CA GLN A 371 42.65 -22.97 28.45
C GLN A 371 43.58 -22.16 27.56
N ILE A 372 43.32 -22.13 26.25
CA ILE A 372 44.11 -21.33 25.30
C ILE A 372 44.08 -19.84 25.68
N LYS A 373 42.93 -19.30 26.09
CA LYS A 373 42.83 -17.89 26.55
C LYS A 373 43.65 -17.63 27.80
N LEU A 374 43.71 -18.57 28.74
CA LEU A 374 44.54 -18.46 29.94
C LEU A 374 46.03 -18.49 29.58
N GLU A 375 46.46 -19.45 28.75
CA GLU A 375 47.84 -19.55 28.29
C GLU A 375 48.29 -18.29 27.53
N ILE A 376 47.43 -17.74 26.66
CA ILE A 376 47.69 -16.46 26.00
C ILE A 376 47.89 -15.35 27.03
N GLY A 377 47.03 -15.29 28.06
CA GLY A 377 47.15 -14.33 29.15
C GLY A 377 48.49 -14.43 29.88
N GLU A 378 48.89 -15.64 30.26
CA GLU A 378 50.18 -15.90 30.92
C GLU A 378 51.37 -15.48 30.03
N ILE A 379 51.35 -15.86 28.75
CA ILE A 379 52.39 -15.46 27.79
C ILE A 379 52.44 -13.94 27.65
N THR A 380 51.30 -13.26 27.54
CA THR A 380 51.29 -11.79 27.45
C THR A 380 51.85 -11.12 28.70
N ASN A 381 51.57 -11.66 29.89
CA ASN A 381 52.11 -11.15 31.14
C ASN A 381 53.64 -11.33 31.20
N THR A 382 54.15 -12.53 30.86
CA THR A 382 55.60 -12.78 30.83
C THR A 382 56.32 -11.89 29.81
N ILE A 383 55.71 -11.62 28.64
CA ILE A 383 56.25 -10.68 27.66
C ILE A 383 56.35 -9.27 28.25
N ASN A 384 55.32 -8.82 28.98
CA ASN A 384 55.32 -7.49 29.59
C ASN A 384 56.37 -7.37 30.71
N GLU A 385 56.48 -8.39 31.58
CA GLU A 385 57.51 -8.47 32.61
C GLU A 385 58.93 -8.43 32.01
N LEU A 386 59.17 -9.20 30.95
CA LEU A 386 60.45 -9.20 30.25
C LEU A 386 60.76 -7.84 29.61
N ARG A 387 59.78 -7.20 28.97
CA ARG A 387 59.95 -5.85 28.41
C ARG A 387 60.33 -4.82 29.47
N GLU A 388 59.67 -4.86 30.62
CA GLU A 388 60.00 -4.00 31.75
C GLU A 388 61.43 -4.27 32.27
N SER A 389 61.80 -5.55 32.40
CA SER A 389 63.15 -5.93 32.81
C SER A 389 64.23 -5.45 31.84
N ILE A 390 63.97 -5.51 30.53
CA ILE A 390 64.87 -5.00 29.48
C ILE A 390 65.03 -3.49 29.65
N HIS A 391 63.93 -2.75 29.78
CA HIS A 391 63.97 -1.29 29.94
C HIS A 391 64.76 -0.86 31.20
N VAL A 392 64.59 -1.58 32.32
CA VAL A 392 65.37 -1.31 33.55
C VAL A 392 66.86 -1.58 33.33
N LEU A 393 67.20 -2.69 32.65
CA LEU A 393 68.60 -3.03 32.37
C LEU A 393 69.24 -2.06 31.38
N GLU A 394 68.52 -1.60 30.37
CA GLU A 394 68.98 -0.60 29.40
C GLU A 394 69.28 0.74 30.09
N ASN A 395 68.37 1.23 30.94
CA ASN A 395 68.61 2.44 31.73
C ASN A 395 69.82 2.30 32.64
N ARG A 396 69.95 1.15 33.31
CA ARG A 396 71.12 0.85 34.13
C ARG A 396 72.41 0.81 33.32
N ALA A 397 72.38 0.28 32.10
CA ALA A 397 73.54 0.26 31.21
C ALA A 397 73.97 1.69 30.84
N VAL A 398 73.01 2.56 30.51
CA VAL A 398 73.26 3.99 30.24
C VAL A 398 73.85 4.69 31.46
N ASP A 399 73.34 4.44 32.66
CA ASP A 399 73.87 5.06 33.88
C ASP A 399 75.30 4.59 34.20
N LEU A 400 75.59 3.30 34.02
CA LEU A 400 76.94 2.76 34.19
C LEU A 400 77.91 3.29 33.14
N GLU A 401 77.45 3.46 31.90
CA GLU A 401 78.25 4.06 30.83
C GLU A 401 78.62 5.51 31.17
N LYS A 402 77.65 6.32 31.63
CA LYS A 402 77.92 7.68 32.11
C LYS A 402 78.95 7.68 33.24
N HIS A 403 78.76 6.82 34.24
CA HIS A 403 79.68 6.74 35.37
C HIS A 403 81.10 6.30 34.95
N ALA A 404 81.21 5.35 34.03
CA ALA A 404 82.49 4.92 33.49
C ALA A 404 83.19 6.06 32.73
N ASN A 405 82.44 6.81 31.91
CA ASN A 405 82.96 7.95 31.18
C ASN A 405 83.40 9.08 32.14
N GLU A 406 82.64 9.36 33.19
CA GLU A 406 83.05 10.33 34.24
C GLU A 406 84.38 9.93 34.89
N LEU A 407 84.55 8.65 35.26
CA LEU A 407 85.80 8.16 35.85
C LEU A 407 86.98 8.23 34.87
N LEU A 408 86.75 7.88 33.61
CA LEU A 408 87.76 7.95 32.55
C LEU A 408 88.20 9.39 32.29
N GLU A 409 87.27 10.34 32.22
CA GLU A 409 87.58 11.75 31.93
C GLU A 409 88.21 12.49 33.12
N THR A 410 87.94 12.06 34.35
CA THR A 410 88.44 12.72 35.57
C THR A 410 89.64 11.98 36.16
N VAL A 411 89.39 11.03 37.06
CA VAL A 411 90.40 10.42 37.94
C VAL A 411 91.47 9.68 37.14
N PHE A 412 91.08 8.88 36.16
CA PHE A 412 92.04 8.11 35.38
C PHE A 412 92.85 9.00 34.42
N ARG A 413 92.19 9.95 33.76
CA ARG A 413 92.89 10.90 32.89
C ARG A 413 93.89 11.74 33.67
N ASP A 414 93.51 12.24 34.83
CA ASP A 414 94.42 13.03 35.67
C ASP A 414 95.57 12.15 36.22
N SER A 415 95.28 10.90 36.60
CA SER A 415 96.33 9.99 37.12
C SER A 415 97.34 9.56 36.06
N VAL A 416 96.91 9.36 34.81
CA VAL A 416 97.79 8.89 33.72
C VAL A 416 98.41 10.04 32.93
N CYS A 417 97.66 11.14 32.73
CA CYS A 417 98.06 12.28 31.89
C CYS A 417 98.39 13.56 32.67
N SER A 418 98.54 13.51 34.00
CA SER A 418 99.02 14.66 34.75
C SER A 418 100.42 15.06 34.31
N GLU A 419 100.69 16.37 34.38
CA GLU A 419 101.99 16.91 34.00
C GLU A 419 103.15 16.29 34.79
N GLU A 420 102.92 15.95 36.07
CA GLU A 420 103.92 15.32 36.93
C GLU A 420 104.24 13.89 36.51
N VAL A 421 103.23 13.09 36.16
CA VAL A 421 103.42 11.69 35.73
C VAL A 421 104.08 11.63 34.36
N LEU A 422 103.69 12.51 33.44
CA LEU A 422 104.36 12.64 32.14
C LEU A 422 105.82 13.09 32.28
N ARG A 423 106.10 14.06 33.17
CA ARG A 423 107.48 14.47 33.49
C ARG A 423 108.30 13.32 34.07
N LEU A 424 107.72 12.55 34.99
CA LEU A 424 108.39 11.39 35.58
C LEU A 424 108.70 10.33 34.52
N GLN A 425 107.76 10.03 33.63
CA GLN A 425 107.98 9.10 32.52
C GLN A 425 109.17 9.52 31.65
N VAL A 426 109.25 10.81 31.29
CA VAL A 426 110.38 11.36 30.53
C VAL A 426 111.71 11.20 31.28
N PHE A 427 111.74 11.48 32.60
CA PHE A 427 112.97 11.32 33.39
C PHE A 427 113.40 9.86 33.55
N VAL A 428 112.45 8.94 33.73
CA VAL A 428 112.74 7.51 33.84
C VAL A 428 113.26 6.98 32.51
N GLU A 429 112.71 7.44 31.39
CA GLU A 429 113.19 7.10 30.04
C GLU A 429 114.64 7.60 29.82
N ASP A 430 114.94 8.86 30.14
CA ASP A 430 116.30 9.42 30.04
C ASP A 430 117.32 8.69 30.95
N ALA A 431 116.92 8.36 32.18
CA ALA A 431 117.76 7.59 33.10
C ALA A 431 117.99 6.15 32.61
N TYR A 432 116.99 5.54 31.99
CA TYR A 432 117.10 4.20 31.41
C TYR A 432 118.03 4.19 30.21
N GLU A 433 117.86 5.15 29.29
CA GLU A 433 118.71 5.27 28.09
C GLU A 433 120.17 5.54 28.44
N SER A 434 120.44 6.35 29.46
CA SER A 434 121.80 6.68 29.90
C SER A 434 122.50 5.56 30.67
N CYS A 435 121.77 4.80 31.50
CA CYS A 435 122.37 3.80 32.41
C CYS A 435 122.31 2.36 31.89
N VAL A 436 121.29 2.01 31.09
CA VAL A 436 121.01 0.64 30.64
C VAL A 436 121.30 0.50 29.14
N GLY A 437 120.66 1.34 28.31
CA GLY A 437 120.73 1.29 26.85
C GLY A 437 119.46 1.86 26.18
N PRO A 438 119.45 2.04 24.84
CA PRO A 438 118.32 2.65 24.13
C PRO A 438 117.03 1.85 24.31
N ASN A 439 115.91 2.54 24.53
CA ASN A 439 114.61 1.92 24.76
C ASN A 439 113.95 1.45 23.44
N GLU A 440 114.49 0.40 22.83
CA GLU A 440 113.96 -0.13 21.55
C GLU A 440 112.61 -0.86 21.68
N ALA A 441 112.18 -1.18 22.90
CA ALA A 441 111.04 -2.06 23.17
C ALA A 441 109.79 -1.36 23.75
N ASN A 442 109.75 -0.02 23.81
CA ASN A 442 108.67 0.77 24.43
C ASN A 442 108.28 0.23 25.81
N LEU A 443 109.28 0.04 26.67
CA LEU A 443 109.05 -0.49 28.01
C LEU A 443 108.22 0.48 28.85
N ASP A 444 107.31 -0.05 29.67
CA ASP A 444 106.55 0.74 30.64
C ASP A 444 107.45 1.41 31.67
N SER A 445 107.07 2.60 32.15
CA SER A 445 107.81 3.40 33.13
C SER A 445 108.21 2.59 34.37
N PHE A 446 107.31 1.73 34.87
CA PHE A 446 107.62 0.86 36.00
C PHE A 446 108.68 -0.20 35.65
N SER A 447 108.60 -0.77 34.45
CA SER A 447 109.57 -1.76 33.99
C SER A 447 110.94 -1.13 33.80
N MET A 448 111.01 0.07 33.21
CA MET A 448 112.25 0.84 33.07
C MET A 448 112.88 1.13 34.45
N MET A 449 112.09 1.60 35.41
CA MET A 449 112.57 1.90 36.77
C MET A 449 113.13 0.67 37.48
N LYS A 450 112.47 -0.49 37.36
CA LYS A 450 112.93 -1.76 37.95
C LYS A 450 114.26 -2.24 37.36
N TRP A 451 114.49 -2.00 36.07
CA TRP A 451 115.78 -2.31 35.44
C TRP A 451 116.88 -1.37 35.91
N ILE A 452 116.59 -0.07 36.06
CA ILE A 452 117.52 0.90 36.64
C ILE A 452 117.91 0.45 38.06
N GLU A 453 116.93 0.09 38.90
CA GLU A 453 117.16 -0.42 40.26
C GLU A 453 118.05 -1.66 40.27
N LYS A 454 117.76 -2.63 39.40
CA LYS A 454 118.57 -3.84 39.29
C LYS A 454 120.02 -3.55 38.91
N ILE A 455 120.25 -2.67 37.93
CA ILE A 455 121.62 -2.28 37.54
C ILE A 455 122.30 -1.55 38.68
N HIS A 456 121.58 -0.67 39.39
CA HIS A 456 122.11 0.02 40.56
C HIS A 456 122.56 -0.97 41.64
N ASP A 457 121.74 -1.97 41.97
CA ASP A 457 122.08 -3.01 42.94
C ASP A 457 123.25 -3.88 42.48
N ASP A 458 123.28 -4.28 41.21
CA ASP A 458 124.38 -5.05 40.62
C ASP A 458 125.72 -4.27 40.67
N LEU A 459 125.67 -2.95 40.48
CA LEU A 459 126.83 -2.07 40.59
C LEU A 459 127.26 -1.88 42.05
N ASN A 460 126.31 -1.73 43.00
CA ASN A 460 126.61 -1.65 44.42
C ASN A 460 127.24 -2.94 44.94
N LEU A 461 126.73 -4.11 44.55
CA LEU A 461 127.32 -5.39 44.92
C LEU A 461 128.77 -5.51 44.42
N LYS A 462 129.03 -5.03 43.20
CA LYS A 462 130.40 -4.96 42.66
C LYS A 462 131.26 -3.99 43.45
N LEU A 463 130.73 -2.84 43.86
CA LEU A 463 131.43 -1.86 44.70
C LEU A 463 131.88 -2.49 46.03
N ASP A 464 130.99 -3.26 46.68
CA ASP A 464 131.27 -3.91 47.98
C ASP A 464 132.36 -4.98 47.91
N THR A 465 132.60 -5.60 46.75
CA THR A 465 133.68 -6.59 46.57
C THR A 465 135.07 -5.97 46.44
N LEU A 466 135.18 -4.65 46.25
CA LEU A 466 136.45 -3.97 46.01
C LEU A 466 137.16 -3.58 47.31
N PRO A 467 138.50 -3.56 47.34
CA PRO A 467 139.25 -3.10 48.50
C PRO A 467 138.91 -1.64 48.88
N PRO A 468 138.74 -1.33 50.18
CA PRO A 468 138.26 -0.01 50.63
C PRO A 468 139.24 1.14 50.32
N GLU A 469 140.51 0.84 50.06
CA GLU A 469 141.53 1.83 49.68
C GLU A 469 141.33 2.34 48.24
N VAL A 470 140.98 1.44 47.32
CA VAL A 470 140.68 1.76 45.92
C VAL A 470 139.36 2.53 45.85
N VAL A 471 138.36 2.09 46.62
CA VAL A 471 137.06 2.78 46.71
C VAL A 471 137.24 4.21 47.19
N LYS A 472 138.00 4.46 48.27
CA LYS A 472 138.27 5.83 48.76
C LYS A 472 139.05 6.71 47.78
N ALA A 473 139.93 6.12 46.96
CA ALA A 473 140.64 6.87 45.93
C ALA A 473 139.69 7.25 44.78
N CYS A 474 138.88 6.30 44.32
CA CYS A 474 137.86 6.51 43.30
C CYS A 474 136.77 7.47 43.78
N GLU A 475 136.30 7.41 45.03
CA GLU A 475 135.36 8.36 45.63
C GLU A 475 135.93 9.78 45.59
N LYS A 476 137.19 9.97 46.02
CA LYS A 476 137.84 11.29 45.98
C LYS A 476 137.99 11.82 44.56
N GLU A 477 138.19 10.96 43.57
CA GLU A 477 138.24 11.34 42.17
C GLU A 477 136.85 11.62 41.60
N GLY A 478 135.86 10.80 41.94
CA GLY A 478 134.44 10.98 41.63
C GLY A 478 133.92 12.31 42.16
N PHE A 479 134.12 12.62 43.44
CA PHE A 479 133.78 13.91 44.03
C PHE A 479 134.44 15.08 43.31
N LYS A 480 135.69 14.92 42.83
CA LYS A 480 136.35 15.97 42.03
C LYS A 480 135.72 16.11 40.65
N GLN A 481 135.30 15.02 40.02
CA GLN A 481 134.62 15.03 38.72
C GLN A 481 133.21 15.60 38.86
N GLU A 482 132.44 15.20 39.86
CA GLU A 482 131.14 15.78 40.21
C GLU A 482 131.25 17.28 40.50
N LEU A 483 132.24 17.72 41.29
CA LEU A 483 132.45 19.16 41.52
C LEU A 483 132.78 19.92 40.22
N LYS A 484 133.49 19.29 39.28
CA LYS A 484 133.76 19.88 37.96
C LYS A 484 132.48 19.95 37.14
N VAL A 485 131.70 18.88 37.10
CA VAL A 485 130.42 18.82 36.38
C VAL A 485 129.45 19.83 36.99
N MET A 486 129.32 19.91 38.32
CA MET A 486 128.47 20.89 39.01
C MET A 486 128.88 22.34 38.68
N LYS A 487 130.18 22.64 38.65
CA LYS A 487 130.63 23.96 38.20
C LYS A 487 130.29 24.21 36.74
N GLN A 488 130.45 23.21 35.87
CA GLN A 488 130.09 23.31 34.46
C GLN A 488 128.58 23.46 34.25
N THR A 489 127.73 22.77 35.03
CA THR A 489 126.27 22.91 34.95
C THR A 489 125.82 24.25 35.50
N GLU A 490 126.42 24.76 36.58
CA GLU A 490 126.17 26.13 37.06
C GLU A 490 126.61 27.18 36.03
N GLU A 491 127.78 27.01 35.43
CA GLU A 491 128.25 27.89 34.35
C GLU A 491 127.33 27.80 33.12
N ALA A 492 126.87 26.60 32.76
CA ALA A 492 125.93 26.38 31.67
C ALA A 492 124.56 27.00 31.98
N ALA A 493 124.03 26.84 33.20
CA ALA A 493 122.78 27.47 33.64
C ALA A 493 122.90 29.00 33.64
N LYS A 494 124.01 29.55 34.14
CA LYS A 494 124.30 31.00 34.05
C LYS A 494 124.39 31.47 32.60
N LYS A 495 125.03 30.70 31.72
CA LYS A 495 125.08 30.97 30.26
C LYS A 495 123.71 30.86 29.61
N PHE A 496 122.88 29.90 30.00
CA PHE A 496 121.51 29.73 29.50
C PHE A 496 120.61 30.87 29.95
N GLU A 497 120.66 31.27 31.23
CA GLU A 497 119.96 32.45 31.72
C GLU A 497 120.44 33.72 31.02
N LEU A 498 121.75 33.88 30.82
CA LEU A 498 122.32 34.99 30.05
C LEU A 498 121.78 34.96 28.61
N MET A 499 121.77 33.81 27.95
CA MET A 499 121.22 33.62 26.62
C MET A 499 119.73 33.96 26.58
N HIS A 500 118.92 33.50 27.55
CA HIS A 500 117.51 33.85 27.64
C HIS A 500 117.31 35.35 27.86
N ARG A 501 118.15 36.00 28.68
CA ARG A 501 118.12 37.46 28.86
C ARG A 501 118.53 38.21 27.59
N LEU A 502 119.55 37.73 26.88
CA LEU A 502 120.01 38.29 25.60
C LEU A 502 119.01 38.05 24.47
N LEU A 503 118.36 36.89 24.42
CA LEU A 503 117.25 36.63 23.50
C LEU A 503 116.04 37.48 23.84
N ALA A 504 115.72 37.65 25.13
CA ALA A 504 114.65 38.57 25.53
C ALA A 504 115.00 40.02 25.20
N SER A 505 116.27 40.44 25.31
CA SER A 505 116.69 41.79 24.92
C SER A 505 116.73 41.96 23.40
N LEU A 506 117.21 40.98 22.63
CA LEU A 506 117.14 40.97 21.17
C LEU A 506 115.70 40.98 20.68
N LYS A 507 114.82 40.14 21.24
CA LYS A 507 113.38 40.16 20.96
C LYS A 507 112.81 41.55 21.27
N ARG A 508 113.17 42.16 22.39
CA ARG A 508 112.75 43.52 22.76
C ARG A 508 113.32 44.62 21.84
N ILE A 509 114.51 44.44 21.25
CA ILE A 509 115.13 45.39 20.29
C ILE A 509 114.55 45.21 18.88
N MET A 510 114.23 43.98 18.48
CA MET A 510 113.61 43.65 17.20
C MET A 510 112.10 43.89 17.21
N GLU A 511 111.46 43.88 18.38
CA GLU A 511 110.10 44.35 18.57
C GLU A 511 110.03 45.86 18.32
N PRO A 512 109.18 46.34 17.40
CA PRO A 512 109.03 47.77 17.15
C PRO A 512 108.59 48.48 18.45
N PRO A 513 109.10 49.69 18.75
CA PRO A 513 108.80 50.37 20.00
C PRO A 513 107.27 50.50 20.18
N PRO A 514 106.72 50.10 21.33
CA PRO A 514 105.28 50.10 21.53
C PRO A 514 104.76 51.53 21.38
N THR A 515 103.78 51.72 20.49
CA THR A 515 103.13 53.02 20.27
C THR A 515 102.51 53.47 21.59
N LYS A 516 103.10 54.49 22.24
CA LYS A 516 102.56 55.06 23.49
C LYS A 516 101.25 55.80 23.20
N LYS A 517 100.11 55.11 23.31
CA LYS A 517 98.81 55.76 23.51
C LYS A 517 98.64 56.00 25.01
N ARG A 518 98.36 57.24 25.43
CA ARG A 518 98.04 57.56 26.83
C ARG A 518 96.76 56.80 27.23
N PRO A 519 96.75 55.98 28.29
CA PRO A 519 95.53 55.29 28.73
C PRO A 519 94.53 56.29 29.33
N MET A 520 93.28 56.20 28.89
CA MET A 520 92.14 56.96 29.39
C MET A 520 91.72 56.39 30.77
N MET A 521 91.73 57.20 31.82
CA MET A 521 91.28 56.75 33.15
C MET A 521 89.74 56.81 33.25
N TRP A 522 89.11 55.65 33.48
CA TRP A 522 87.69 55.55 33.85
C TRP A 522 87.53 55.48 35.38
N ARG A 523 86.53 56.18 35.92
CA ARG A 523 86.14 56.15 37.35
C ARG A 523 85.27 54.93 37.66
N SER A 524 85.21 54.57 38.95
CA SER A 524 84.60 53.37 39.56
C SER A 524 83.15 53.02 39.15
N ILE A 525 82.88 51.71 39.12
CA ILE A 525 81.65 51.00 38.69
C ILE A 525 80.51 51.08 39.75
N PRO A 526 79.23 51.32 39.39
CA PRO A 526 78.09 51.12 40.28
C PRO A 526 77.66 49.65 40.37
N LYS A 527 77.20 49.21 41.56
CA LYS A 527 76.79 47.82 41.87
C LYS A 527 75.76 47.26 40.88
N THR A 528 76.09 46.13 40.24
CA THR A 528 75.15 45.32 39.46
C THR A 528 74.26 44.47 40.37
N TYR A 529 72.95 44.62 40.21
CA TYR A 529 71.91 43.78 40.79
C TYR A 529 71.96 42.40 40.13
N ARG A 530 71.87 41.32 40.91
CA ARG A 530 71.78 39.94 40.38
C ARG A 530 70.47 39.78 39.61
N LEU A 531 70.54 39.42 38.33
CA LEU A 531 69.39 38.89 37.59
C LEU A 531 69.09 37.48 38.10
N LYS A 532 67.84 37.25 38.53
CA LYS A 532 67.28 35.93 38.82
C LYS A 532 67.35 35.07 37.55
N GLY A 533 67.76 33.81 37.70
CA GLY A 533 67.64 32.80 36.65
C GLY A 533 66.18 32.61 36.24
N VAL A 534 65.99 32.40 34.94
CA VAL A 534 64.72 32.18 34.25
C VAL A 534 63.96 31.01 34.89
N ALA A 535 62.66 31.19 35.13
CA ALA A 535 61.78 30.14 35.63
C ALA A 535 61.63 29.02 34.58
N MET A 536 61.68 27.77 35.03
CA MET A 536 61.26 26.61 34.25
C MET A 536 59.83 26.81 33.75
N ALA A 537 59.56 26.38 32.51
CA ALA A 537 58.24 26.44 31.90
C ALA A 537 57.20 25.75 32.81
N LEU A 538 56.11 26.46 33.11
CA LEU A 538 54.96 25.92 33.84
C LEU A 538 54.23 24.92 32.95
N GLU A 539 53.80 23.79 33.53
CA GLU A 539 52.93 22.84 32.84
C GLU A 539 51.58 23.49 32.48
N PRO A 540 50.90 23.06 31.39
CA PRO A 540 49.63 23.62 30.96
C PRO A 540 48.56 23.48 32.04
N THR A 541 47.80 24.54 32.29
CA THR A 541 46.66 24.50 33.23
C THR A 541 45.54 23.66 32.62
N GLU A 542 44.69 23.01 33.44
CA GLU A 542 43.61 22.12 32.95
C GLU A 542 42.68 22.79 31.92
N GLU A 543 42.44 24.09 32.06
CA GLU A 543 41.63 24.89 31.13
C GLU A 543 42.36 25.16 29.79
N GLU A 544 43.69 25.37 29.81
CA GLU A 544 44.50 25.49 28.60
C GLU A 544 44.53 24.14 27.84
N MET A 545 44.58 23.02 28.56
CA MET A 545 44.48 21.68 27.96
C MET A 545 43.12 21.42 27.31
N GLN A 546 42.03 21.83 27.96
CA GLN A 546 40.69 21.71 27.39
C GLN A 546 40.55 22.57 26.14
N TYR A 547 41.01 23.81 26.16
CA TYR A 547 40.96 24.66 24.97
C TYR A 547 41.79 24.09 23.81
N LEU A 548 43.00 23.59 24.09
CA LEU A 548 43.85 22.94 23.08
C LEU A 548 43.19 21.71 22.48
N THR A 549 42.50 20.89 23.29
CA THR A 549 41.82 19.67 22.80
C THR A 549 40.54 19.95 22.04
N PHE A 550 39.82 21.04 22.33
CA PHE A 550 38.51 21.31 21.71
C PHE A 550 38.54 22.32 20.56
N PHE A 551 39.48 23.28 20.56
CA PHE A 551 39.45 24.44 19.66
C PHE A 551 40.71 24.62 18.80
N THR A 552 41.70 23.74 18.92
CA THR A 552 42.89 23.71 18.04
C THR A 552 43.17 22.29 17.55
N ASP A 553 43.90 22.13 16.45
CA ASP A 553 44.30 20.80 15.93
C ASP A 553 45.45 20.16 16.74
N TYR A 554 45.61 20.53 18.01
CA TYR A 554 46.70 20.11 18.88
C TYR A 554 46.73 18.59 19.10
N CYS A 555 47.88 17.97 18.85
CA CYS A 555 48.15 16.56 19.11
C CYS A 555 49.17 16.42 20.25
N LYS A 556 49.04 15.39 21.11
CA LYS A 556 49.86 15.19 22.32
C LYS A 556 51.38 15.06 22.08
N THR A 557 51.82 14.95 20.84
CA THR A 557 53.23 14.86 20.43
C THR A 557 53.85 16.20 20.06
N GLU A 558 53.09 17.29 20.05
CA GLU A 558 53.56 18.64 19.69
C GLU A 558 53.75 19.55 20.92
N ASP A 559 54.68 20.50 20.83
CA ASP A 559 54.96 21.43 21.94
C ASP A 559 53.84 22.47 22.08
N PHE A 560 53.10 22.44 23.19
CA PHE A 560 51.95 23.34 23.45
C PHE A 560 52.27 24.85 23.38
N THR A 561 53.54 25.24 23.50
CA THR A 561 53.98 26.65 23.48
C THR A 561 53.81 27.32 22.10
N THR A 562 53.75 26.54 21.01
CA THR A 562 53.55 27.06 19.65
C THR A 562 52.13 27.55 19.42
N TYR A 563 51.16 27.06 20.19
CA TYR A 563 49.74 27.41 20.11
C TYR A 563 49.35 28.58 21.04
N ARG A 564 50.28 29.02 21.92
CA ARG A 564 50.08 30.14 22.86
C ARG A 564 49.67 31.50 22.24
N PRO A 565 50.11 31.89 21.02
CA PRO A 565 49.64 33.13 20.39
C PRO A 565 48.26 33.02 19.71
N GLN A 566 47.62 31.84 19.70
CA GLN A 566 46.28 31.65 19.13
C GLN A 566 45.16 31.83 20.16
N PHE A 567 45.50 31.95 21.45
CA PHE A 567 44.52 32.23 22.50
C PHE A 567 44.11 33.71 22.43
N PRO A 568 42.80 34.03 22.53
CA PRO A 568 42.34 35.42 22.63
C PRO A 568 42.90 36.11 23.89
N ASP A 569 43.42 37.33 23.76
CA ASP A 569 44.11 38.11 24.82
C ASP A 569 43.23 38.43 26.06
N ASP A 570 41.91 38.19 26.02
CA ASP A 570 40.95 38.58 27.06
C ASP A 570 40.71 37.53 28.17
N PHE A 571 41.60 36.55 28.35
CA PHE A 571 41.53 35.62 29.49
C PHE A 571 42.07 36.28 30.78
N ASP A 572 41.29 37.17 31.39
CA ASP A 572 41.64 37.90 32.61
C ASP A 572 41.23 37.11 33.88
N LEU A 573 42.19 36.38 34.48
CA LEU A 573 42.03 35.52 35.66
C LEU A 573 42.29 36.25 36.98
N THR A 574 41.52 37.30 37.29
CA THR A 574 41.44 37.83 38.67
C THR A 574 40.00 37.91 39.17
N PHE A 575 39.50 36.75 39.62
CA PHE A 575 38.22 36.62 40.34
C PHE A 575 38.20 37.44 41.65
N LYS A 576 37.81 38.72 41.57
CA LYS A 576 37.22 39.43 42.72
C LYS A 576 35.71 39.22 42.68
N LYS A 577 35.16 38.65 43.76
CA LYS A 577 33.71 38.54 44.00
C LYS A 577 33.05 39.92 43.89
N GLN A 578 32.11 40.08 42.96
CA GLN A 578 31.10 41.12 43.03
C GLN A 578 29.75 40.46 43.33
N GLU A 579 29.16 40.86 44.44
CA GLU A 579 27.79 40.55 44.81
C GLU A 579 26.83 41.52 44.12
N ILE A 580 25.84 40.92 43.44
CA ILE A 580 24.42 41.31 43.31
C ILE A 580 24.13 42.64 42.57
N VAL A 581 23.26 42.57 41.55
CA VAL A 581 21.91 43.19 41.52
C VAL A 581 21.24 42.86 40.18
N VAL A 582 20.02 42.32 40.28
CA VAL A 582 19.04 42.18 39.19
C VAL A 582 18.37 43.53 38.98
N THR A 583 18.26 43.98 37.72
CA THR A 583 17.23 44.94 37.29
C THR A 583 16.68 44.57 35.92
N GLU A 584 15.36 44.64 35.84
CA GLU A 584 14.45 44.33 34.73
C GLU A 584 14.44 45.43 33.64
N THR A 585 13.62 45.19 32.60
CA THR A 585 12.99 46.11 31.61
C THR A 585 13.89 46.56 30.45
N GLU A 586 13.62 46.12 29.21
CA GLU A 586 12.59 46.54 28.22
C GLU A 586 13.07 47.72 27.34
N GLU A 587 12.56 47.74 26.09
CA GLU A 587 12.73 48.73 25.02
C GLU A 587 14.03 48.64 24.18
N ASP A 588 14.06 49.01 22.89
CA ASP A 588 13.19 48.82 21.72
C ASP A 588 14.01 49.42 20.55
N GLU A 589 13.74 48.92 19.35
CA GLU A 589 13.83 49.61 18.05
C GLU A 589 15.11 50.33 17.55
N ASP A 590 15.48 49.91 16.32
CA ASP A 590 15.80 50.78 15.17
C ASP A 590 17.16 51.54 15.14
N VAL A 591 17.86 51.71 14.01
CA VAL A 591 17.88 51.20 12.64
C VAL A 591 19.03 51.99 11.96
N LEU A 592 19.69 51.38 10.97
CA LEU A 592 20.44 52.03 9.88
C LEU A 592 21.85 52.63 10.18
N ILE A 593 22.88 52.15 9.45
CA ILE A 593 23.54 52.91 8.34
C ILE A 593 24.80 52.19 7.80
N LYS A 594 24.75 51.94 6.47
CA LYS A 594 25.82 51.86 5.43
C LYS A 594 26.90 50.75 5.54
N LYS A 595 26.94 49.78 4.61
CA LYS A 595 27.35 49.82 3.17
C LYS A 595 28.87 49.91 2.96
N PHE A 596 29.32 49.02 2.04
CA PHE A 596 30.63 48.89 1.37
C PHE A 596 31.70 48.19 2.23
N GLU A 597 32.31 47.07 1.84
CA GLU A 597 32.55 46.41 0.54
C GLU A 597 32.26 44.90 0.59
#